data_AF-K2B4J9-F1
#
_entry.id   AF-K2B4J9-F1
#
_cell.length_a   1.000
_cell.length_b   1.000
_cell.length_c   1.000
_cell.angle_alpha   90.00
_cell.angle_beta   90.00
_cell.angle_gamma   90.00
#
_symmetry.space_group_name_H-M   'P 1'
#
loop_
_entity.id
_entity.type
_entity.pdbx_description
1 polymer ?
#
loop_
_entity_poly.entity_id
_entity_poly.type
_entity_poly.pdbx_seq_one_letter_code
_entity_poly.pdbx_strand_id
1 'polypeptide(L)'
;MSITNLYRGLAFFHYGIIEKIMRETRKLQSGGSADIVLSLDLNKSAQKMKVTVDDGRYILNNRHKISFGKEEAADEIVINEKLVALLESTPEKVYAIDFLTMEAVPLHFASEYGNVKLAATHDAPTMEIDGVKMHRSEGISPWDDSKCKARDIIKRGMSVLDTCTGLGYTAVIAAQLGARSVVSFERNPAVLKMASYNPWSVEFFENPVIESHTASVYDEIAKSAAVRFDAIIHDPPRFSLAGELYSYDFYREAYRVLRHGGKMFHYIGDPHSSFGKKHYAGINMRLREAGFETVIFHKNYGIMCQKLSF
;
A
#
# COMPACT_ATOMS: atom_id res chain seq x y z
N MET A 1 -1.55 13.17 -25.71
CA MET A 1 -1.14 11.94 -25.02
C MET A 1 -0.46 12.34 -23.72
N SER A 2 -1.17 12.31 -22.58
CA SER A 2 -0.68 12.81 -21.29
C SER A 2 -0.29 11.66 -20.36
N ILE A 3 1.04 11.46 -20.25
CA ILE A 3 1.90 11.10 -19.11
C ILE A 3 1.25 10.53 -17.83
N THR A 4 1.74 9.40 -17.28
CA THR A 4 1.59 9.02 -15.84
C THR A 4 2.49 7.84 -15.41
N ASN A 5 3.80 8.08 -15.32
CA ASN A 5 4.70 7.37 -14.36
C ASN A 5 6.16 7.89 -14.39
N LEU A 6 6.44 8.94 -15.17
CA LEU A 6 7.65 9.77 -15.09
C LEU A 6 7.42 11.11 -14.35
N TYR A 7 6.23 11.36 -13.79
CA TYR A 7 5.76 12.72 -13.44
C TYR A 7 6.43 13.40 -12.23
N ARG A 8 7.27 12.70 -11.44
CA ARG A 8 8.03 13.34 -10.35
C ARG A 8 9.54 13.23 -10.49
N GLY A 9 10.03 12.66 -11.58
CA GLY A 9 11.46 12.37 -11.70
C GLY A 9 11.95 11.38 -10.63
N LEU A 10 11.09 10.54 -10.04
CA LEU A 10 11.51 9.58 -9.02
C LEU A 10 11.81 8.19 -9.62
N ALA A 11 12.84 7.52 -9.13
CA ALA A 11 13.03 6.07 -9.26
C ALA A 11 13.21 5.41 -7.90
N PHE A 12 12.69 4.20 -7.77
CA PHE A 12 12.65 3.48 -6.50
C PHE A 12 13.70 2.37 -6.47
N PHE A 13 14.50 2.37 -5.40
CA PHE A 13 15.59 1.42 -5.20
C PHE A 13 15.45 0.65 -3.89
N HIS A 14 15.75 -0.65 -3.98
CA HIS A 14 15.98 -1.55 -2.84
C HIS A 14 17.11 -2.52 -3.24
N TYR A 15 17.75 -3.15 -2.26
CA TYR A 15 18.98 -3.92 -2.51
C TYR A 15 18.81 -5.06 -3.54
N GLY A 16 17.66 -5.72 -3.57
CA GLY A 16 17.37 -6.78 -4.55
C GLY A 16 17.48 -6.35 -6.03
N ILE A 17 17.33 -5.05 -6.36
CA ILE A 17 17.61 -4.53 -7.71
C ILE A 17 19.10 -4.61 -8.02
N ILE A 18 19.94 -4.22 -7.05
CA ILE A 18 21.40 -4.25 -7.15
C ILE A 18 21.88 -5.69 -7.31
N GLU A 19 21.39 -6.60 -6.47
CA GLU A 19 21.73 -8.02 -6.57
C GLU A 19 21.37 -8.61 -7.94
N LYS A 20 20.23 -8.22 -8.50
CA LYS A 20 19.81 -8.65 -9.83
C LYS A 20 20.76 -8.13 -10.91
N ILE A 21 21.10 -6.85 -10.86
CA ILE A 21 22.08 -6.24 -11.79
C ILE A 21 23.40 -7.01 -11.70
N MET A 22 24.00 -7.09 -10.50
CA MET A 22 25.29 -7.76 -10.28
C MET A 22 25.28 -9.20 -10.76
N ARG A 23 24.21 -9.95 -10.48
CA ARG A 23 24.06 -11.35 -10.90
C ARG A 23 24.01 -11.49 -12.43
N GLU A 24 23.25 -10.64 -13.11
CA GLU A 24 23.06 -10.72 -14.56
C GLU A 24 24.25 -10.17 -15.35
N THR A 25 25.01 -9.24 -14.77
CA THR A 25 26.22 -8.67 -15.39
C THR A 25 27.53 -9.36 -15.00
N ARG A 26 27.53 -10.35 -14.09
CA ARG A 26 28.75 -10.94 -13.49
C ARG A 26 29.82 -11.46 -14.45
N LYS A 27 29.44 -11.76 -15.70
CA LYS A 27 30.35 -12.28 -16.74
C LYS A 27 30.82 -11.21 -17.74
N LEU A 28 30.31 -9.98 -17.62
CA LEU A 28 30.68 -8.88 -18.50
C LEU A 28 32.05 -8.32 -18.09
N GLN A 29 32.87 -8.00 -19.10
CA GLN A 29 34.08 -7.20 -18.93
C GLN A 29 33.75 -5.71 -19.05
N SER A 30 34.70 -4.84 -18.70
CA SER A 30 34.56 -3.38 -18.90
C SER A 30 34.19 -3.05 -20.35
N GLY A 31 33.25 -2.12 -20.54
CA GLY A 31 32.65 -1.80 -21.83
C GLY A 31 31.55 -2.78 -22.30
N GLY A 32 31.36 -3.91 -21.61
CA GLY A 32 30.33 -4.90 -21.92
C GLY A 32 28.93 -4.42 -21.51
N SER A 33 27.91 -4.85 -22.24
CA SER A 33 26.51 -4.52 -21.91
C SER A 33 25.59 -5.73 -21.98
N ALA A 34 24.57 -5.77 -21.13
CA ALA A 34 23.48 -6.73 -21.17
C ALA A 34 22.14 -6.02 -21.06
N ASP A 35 21.11 -6.59 -21.68
CA ASP A 35 19.74 -6.14 -21.44
C ASP A 35 19.15 -6.87 -20.23
N ILE A 36 18.74 -6.10 -19.22
CA ILE A 36 18.21 -6.61 -17.95
C ILE A 36 16.79 -6.07 -17.78
N VAL A 37 15.85 -6.94 -17.41
CA VAL A 37 14.48 -6.51 -17.09
C VAL A 37 14.43 -6.04 -15.63
N LEU A 38 14.22 -4.75 -15.39
CA LEU A 38 14.16 -4.15 -14.06
C LEU A 38 12.82 -3.43 -13.85
N SER A 39 12.46 -3.20 -12.59
CA SER A 39 11.40 -2.27 -12.20
C SER A 39 12.03 -1.20 -11.32
N LEU A 40 11.78 0.06 -11.66
CA LEU A 40 12.16 1.23 -10.85
C LEU A 40 10.92 1.94 -10.30
N ASP A 41 9.76 1.25 -10.28
CA ASP A 41 8.46 1.75 -9.84
C ASP A 41 7.77 0.74 -8.91
N LEU A 42 8.57 0.05 -8.08
CA LEU A 42 8.11 -0.91 -7.06
C LEU A 42 7.28 -2.05 -7.65
N ASN A 43 7.80 -2.67 -8.71
CA ASN A 43 7.19 -3.76 -9.47
C ASN A 43 5.87 -3.42 -10.17
N LYS A 44 5.49 -2.14 -10.27
CA LYS A 44 4.29 -1.73 -11.01
C LYS A 44 4.43 -1.98 -12.51
N SER A 45 5.63 -1.76 -13.06
CA SER A 45 5.98 -2.10 -14.44
C SER A 45 7.36 -2.76 -14.52
N ALA A 46 7.54 -3.59 -15.54
CA ALA A 46 8.81 -4.18 -15.89
C ALA A 46 9.34 -3.55 -17.18
N GLN A 47 10.57 -3.07 -17.15
CA GLN A 47 11.22 -2.38 -18.26
C GLN A 47 12.52 -3.08 -18.61
N LYS A 48 12.74 -3.31 -19.90
CA LYS A 48 14.03 -3.80 -20.41
C LYS A 48 15.00 -2.63 -20.48
N MET A 49 16.08 -2.69 -19.71
CA MET A 49 17.10 -1.64 -19.61
C MET A 49 18.45 -2.19 -20.04
N LYS A 50 19.19 -1.43 -20.85
CA LYS A 50 20.55 -1.79 -21.20
C LYS A 50 21.48 -1.39 -20.06
N VAL A 51 22.13 -2.36 -19.45
CA VAL A 51 23.12 -2.16 -18.39
C VAL A 51 24.51 -2.36 -18.96
N THR A 52 25.35 -1.33 -18.88
CA THR A 52 26.77 -1.37 -19.25
C THR A 52 27.62 -1.53 -18.00
N VAL A 53 28.62 -2.40 -18.04
CA VAL A 53 29.66 -2.50 -17.01
C VAL A 53 30.87 -1.72 -17.48
N ASP A 54 31.34 -0.75 -16.71
CA ASP A 54 32.50 0.05 -17.06
C ASP A 54 33.34 0.38 -15.84
N ASP A 55 34.57 -0.14 -15.77
CA ASP A 55 35.54 0.07 -14.69
C ASP A 55 34.94 -0.04 -13.28
N GLY A 56 34.27 -1.18 -13.01
CA GLY A 56 33.60 -1.44 -11.73
C GLY A 56 32.28 -0.71 -11.53
N ARG A 57 31.80 0.03 -12.54
CA ARG A 57 30.50 0.70 -12.53
C ARG A 57 29.43 -0.07 -13.27
N TYR A 58 28.18 0.07 -12.83
CA TYR A 58 27.01 -0.36 -13.60
C TYR A 58 26.30 0.87 -14.12
N ILE A 59 26.00 0.94 -15.42
CA ILE A 59 25.34 2.09 -16.03
C ILE A 59 24.02 1.60 -16.62
N LEU A 60 22.90 1.99 -16.01
CA LEU A 60 21.56 1.74 -16.52
C LEU A 60 21.25 2.85 -17.54
N ASN A 61 21.20 2.46 -18.80
CA ASN A 61 20.79 3.34 -19.87
C ASN A 61 19.26 3.36 -19.94
N ASN A 62 18.66 4.40 -19.36
CA ASN A 62 17.26 4.77 -19.55
C ASN A 62 17.20 6.18 -20.19
N ARG A 63 16.05 6.88 -20.14
CA ARG A 63 15.95 8.31 -20.46
C ARG A 63 16.96 9.16 -19.67
N HIS A 64 17.36 8.68 -18.50
CA HIS A 64 18.46 9.22 -17.69
C HIS A 64 19.55 8.14 -17.54
N LYS A 65 20.82 8.54 -17.51
CA LYS A 65 21.97 7.65 -17.27
C LYS A 65 22.13 7.49 -15.76
N ILE A 66 21.90 6.29 -15.22
CA ILE A 66 22.10 5.98 -13.79
C ILE A 66 23.34 5.12 -13.67
N SER A 67 24.41 5.64 -13.05
CA SER A 67 25.65 4.90 -12.82
C SER A 67 25.78 4.45 -11.36
N PHE A 68 26.45 3.33 -11.11
CA PHE A 68 26.75 2.81 -9.77
C PHE A 68 28.27 2.80 -9.61
N GLY A 69 28.85 3.36 -8.54
CA GLY A 69 30.31 3.30 -8.29
C GLY A 69 30.99 4.66 -8.06
N LYS A 70 32.25 4.82 -8.52
CA LYS A 70 33.07 6.04 -8.31
C LYS A 70 32.47 7.26 -9.03
N GLU A 71 32.37 8.37 -8.29
CA GLU A 71 31.80 9.66 -8.72
C GLU A 71 32.65 10.34 -9.80
N GLU A 72 32.19 10.35 -11.06
CA GLU A 72 32.72 11.25 -12.10
C GLU A 72 31.66 11.50 -13.18
N ALA A 73 30.88 12.59 -13.05
CA ALA A 73 30.26 13.41 -14.11
C ALA A 73 29.07 14.22 -13.54
N ALA A 74 28.86 15.44 -14.04
CA ALA A 74 27.79 16.34 -13.60
C ALA A 74 26.38 15.98 -14.15
N ASP A 75 26.29 15.06 -15.12
CA ASP A 75 25.07 14.77 -15.89
C ASP A 75 24.55 13.32 -15.73
N GLU A 76 25.05 12.57 -14.73
CA GLU A 76 24.68 11.17 -14.46
C GLU A 76 24.12 10.99 -13.05
N ILE A 77 23.06 10.20 -12.88
CA ILE A 77 22.57 9.79 -11.56
C ILE A 77 23.51 8.73 -11.02
N VAL A 78 24.51 9.16 -10.26
CA VAL A 78 25.46 8.26 -9.62
C VAL A 78 24.84 7.74 -8.32
N ILE A 79 24.41 6.48 -8.29
CA ILE A 79 24.26 5.71 -7.06
C ILE A 79 25.68 5.39 -6.59
N ASN A 80 26.28 6.35 -5.89
CA ASN A 80 27.66 6.24 -5.45
C ASN A 80 27.85 5.07 -4.46
N GLU A 81 29.11 4.69 -4.22
CA GLU A 81 29.45 3.59 -3.31
C GLU A 81 28.82 3.76 -1.91
N LYS A 82 28.59 5.00 -1.46
CA LYS A 82 27.90 5.27 -0.18
C LYS A 82 26.44 4.83 -0.21
N LEU A 83 25.71 5.14 -1.28
CA LEU A 83 24.31 4.71 -1.43
C LEU A 83 24.20 3.20 -1.67
N VAL A 84 25.15 2.60 -2.40
CA VAL A 84 25.22 1.12 -2.54
C VAL A 84 25.46 0.47 -1.17
N ALA A 85 26.46 0.93 -0.42
CA ALA A 85 26.74 0.42 0.92
C ALA A 85 25.56 0.64 1.89
N LEU A 86 24.84 1.75 1.74
CA LEU A 86 23.62 2.02 2.50
C LEU A 86 22.50 1.02 2.15
N LEU A 87 22.25 0.77 0.86
CA LEU A 87 21.26 -0.23 0.41
C LEU A 87 21.65 -1.64 0.87
N GLU A 88 22.93 -2.00 0.79
CA GLU A 88 23.46 -3.29 1.24
C GLU A 88 23.35 -3.48 2.75
N SER A 89 23.62 -2.43 3.54
CA SER A 89 23.47 -2.45 5.00
C SER A 89 22.01 -2.37 5.47
N THR A 90 21.08 -1.98 4.58
CA THR A 90 19.65 -1.87 4.87
C THR A 90 18.80 -2.51 3.75
N PRO A 91 18.98 -3.81 3.48
CA PRO A 91 18.36 -4.47 2.33
C PRO A 91 16.83 -4.47 2.39
N GLU A 92 16.26 -4.26 3.58
CA GLU A 92 14.85 -4.13 3.87
C GLU A 92 14.25 -2.74 3.61
N LYS A 93 15.07 -1.73 3.28
CA LYS A 93 14.62 -0.35 3.05
C LYS A 93 14.42 -0.07 1.57
N VAL A 94 13.46 0.83 1.32
CA VAL A 94 13.18 1.39 0.00
C VAL A 94 13.57 2.86 -0.01
N TYR A 95 14.25 3.29 -1.06
CA TYR A 95 14.63 4.66 -1.30
C TYR A 95 13.95 5.17 -2.57
N ALA A 96 13.44 6.40 -2.53
CA ALA A 96 13.07 7.15 -3.73
C ALA A 96 14.23 8.07 -4.09
N ILE A 97 14.72 7.98 -5.32
CA ILE A 97 15.77 8.86 -5.86
C ILE A 97 15.11 9.87 -6.76
N ASP A 98 15.27 11.14 -6.45
CA ASP A 98 14.83 12.25 -7.29
C ASP A 98 15.89 12.57 -8.35
N PHE A 99 15.53 12.44 -9.62
CA PHE A 99 16.40 12.67 -10.78
C PHE A 99 16.60 14.16 -11.10
N LEU A 100 15.82 15.06 -10.48
CA LEU A 100 15.99 16.50 -10.61
C LEU A 100 16.97 17.02 -9.55
N THR A 101 16.82 16.58 -8.30
CA THR A 101 17.67 17.04 -7.19
C THR A 101 18.86 16.12 -6.92
N MET A 102 18.84 14.90 -7.45
CA MET A 102 19.81 13.83 -7.20
C MET A 102 19.82 13.38 -5.73
N GLU A 103 18.76 13.65 -4.99
CA GLU A 103 18.63 13.28 -3.59
C GLU A 103 17.95 11.92 -3.43
N ALA A 104 18.49 11.10 -2.53
CA ALA A 104 17.88 9.85 -2.12
C ALA A 104 17.08 10.06 -0.82
N VAL A 105 15.77 9.86 -0.90
CA VAL A 105 14.85 9.95 0.23
C VAL A 105 14.53 8.54 0.74
N PRO A 106 14.88 8.19 1.99
CA PRO A 106 14.41 6.95 2.58
C PRO A 106 12.89 7.00 2.73
N LEU A 107 12.19 5.97 2.25
CA LEU A 107 10.73 5.85 2.41
C LEU A 107 10.39 5.35 3.81
N HIS A 108 10.68 6.22 4.77
CA HIS A 108 10.46 6.07 6.20
C HIS A 108 10.08 7.44 6.79
N PHE A 109 8.86 7.55 7.30
CA PHE A 109 8.30 8.78 7.82
C PHE A 109 7.72 8.56 9.21
N ALA A 110 7.96 9.47 10.14
CA ALA A 110 7.41 9.43 11.49
C ALA A 110 6.24 10.42 11.63
N SER A 111 5.30 10.08 12.52
CA SER A 111 4.26 10.99 13.01
C SER A 111 3.97 10.68 14.48
N GLU A 112 3.00 11.39 15.07
CA GLU A 112 2.46 11.07 16.39
C GLU A 112 1.82 9.66 16.47
N TYR A 113 1.52 9.03 15.33
CA TYR A 113 0.92 7.69 15.23
C TYR A 113 1.94 6.58 14.92
N GLY A 114 3.23 6.87 15.05
CA GLY A 114 4.31 5.90 14.88
C GLY A 114 5.11 6.08 13.60
N ASN A 115 6.03 5.15 13.40
CA ASN A 115 7.02 5.15 12.32
C ASN A 115 6.53 4.31 11.15
N VAL A 116 6.30 4.96 10.01
CA VAL A 116 5.79 4.35 8.78
C VAL A 116 6.92 4.08 7.81
N LYS A 117 7.11 2.83 7.40
CA LYS A 117 8.15 2.41 6.46
C LYS A 117 7.53 1.65 5.28
N LEU A 118 8.00 1.92 4.06
CA LEU A 118 7.66 1.10 2.90
C LEU A 118 8.58 -0.11 2.80
N ALA A 119 8.01 -1.27 2.50
CA ALA A 119 8.74 -2.51 2.31
C ALA A 119 8.42 -3.10 0.93
N ALA A 120 9.45 -3.36 0.14
CA ALA A 120 9.32 -4.01 -1.16
C ALA A 120 8.80 -5.44 -1.01
N THR A 121 8.00 -5.88 -1.99
CA THR A 121 7.59 -7.28 -2.13
C THR A 121 7.92 -7.76 -3.55
N HIS A 122 7.48 -8.96 -3.92
CA HIS A 122 7.58 -9.44 -5.30
C HIS A 122 6.55 -8.80 -6.27
N ASP A 123 5.60 -8.04 -5.72
CA ASP A 123 4.53 -7.33 -6.42
C ASP A 123 4.38 -5.94 -5.77
N ALA A 124 3.16 -5.40 -5.61
CA ALA A 124 2.94 -4.13 -4.92
C ALA A 124 3.60 -4.10 -3.53
N PRO A 125 4.20 -2.96 -3.13
CA PRO A 125 4.86 -2.85 -1.84
C PRO A 125 3.84 -2.96 -0.70
N THR A 126 4.32 -3.37 0.47
CA THR A 126 3.59 -3.25 1.72
C THR A 126 4.15 -2.10 2.57
N MET A 127 3.50 -1.83 3.68
CA MET A 127 3.85 -0.81 4.64
C MET A 127 3.99 -1.46 6.02
N GLU A 128 4.90 -0.93 6.82
CA GLU A 128 5.07 -1.23 8.23
C GLU A 128 4.78 0.02 9.07
N ILE A 129 4.07 -0.15 10.20
CA ILE A 129 3.94 0.88 11.24
C ILE A 129 4.57 0.32 12.51
N ASP A 130 5.63 0.96 13.01
CA ASP A 130 6.44 0.50 14.15
C ASP A 130 6.87 -0.97 14.02
N GLY A 131 7.29 -1.36 12.81
CA GLY A 131 7.75 -2.72 12.49
C GLY A 131 6.65 -3.75 12.28
N VAL A 132 5.38 -3.35 12.41
CA VAL A 132 4.23 -4.24 12.14
C VAL A 132 3.82 -4.10 10.68
N LYS A 133 3.81 -5.19 9.92
CA LYS A 133 3.27 -5.20 8.55
C LYS A 133 1.76 -4.95 8.54
N MET A 134 1.31 -4.04 7.67
CA MET A 134 -0.08 -3.60 7.57
C MET A 134 -0.90 -4.41 6.56
N HIS A 135 -0.26 -5.01 5.54
CA HIS A 135 -0.95 -5.88 4.58
C HIS A 135 -0.58 -7.34 4.80
N ARG A 136 -1.51 -8.23 4.44
CA ARG A 136 -1.20 -9.64 4.26
C ARG A 136 -0.22 -9.77 3.09
N SER A 137 0.93 -10.39 3.35
CA SER A 137 1.96 -10.66 2.34
C SER A 137 2.39 -12.13 2.29
N GLU A 138 1.71 -13.00 3.04
CA GLU A 138 1.96 -14.44 3.07
C GLU A 138 0.95 -15.15 2.17
N GLY A 139 1.45 -15.82 1.13
CA GLY A 139 0.65 -16.58 0.16
C GLY A 139 -0.18 -15.73 -0.81
N ILE A 140 -0.13 -14.40 -0.71
CA ILE A 140 -0.84 -13.44 -1.59
C ILE A 140 -0.12 -12.10 -1.57
N SER A 141 -0.19 -11.33 -2.67
CA SER A 141 0.34 -9.97 -2.70
C SER A 141 -0.59 -8.98 -2.00
N PRO A 142 -0.08 -7.84 -1.49
CA PRO A 142 -0.91 -6.77 -0.92
C PRO A 142 -2.01 -6.28 -1.87
N TRP A 143 -1.71 -6.21 -3.17
CA TRP A 143 -2.65 -5.76 -4.18
C TRP A 143 -3.77 -6.78 -4.42
N ASP A 144 -3.42 -8.07 -4.56
CA ASP A 144 -4.42 -9.12 -4.77
C ASP A 144 -5.26 -9.38 -3.50
N ASP A 145 -4.69 -9.26 -2.31
CA ASP A 145 -5.45 -9.29 -1.05
C ASP A 145 -6.50 -8.17 -1.01
N SER A 146 -6.10 -6.96 -1.41
CA SER A 146 -7.01 -5.81 -1.53
C SER A 146 -8.14 -6.09 -2.55
N LYS A 147 -7.86 -6.83 -3.64
CA LYS A 147 -8.90 -7.25 -4.60
C LYS A 147 -9.88 -8.23 -4.01
N CYS A 148 -9.39 -9.21 -3.25
CA CYS A 148 -10.24 -10.18 -2.57
C CYS A 148 -11.21 -9.47 -1.60
N LYS A 149 -10.71 -8.55 -0.78
CA LYS A 149 -11.52 -7.75 0.17
C LYS A 149 -12.63 -6.97 -0.53
N ALA A 150 -12.29 -6.28 -1.62
CA ALA A 150 -13.23 -5.41 -2.33
C ALA A 150 -14.28 -6.20 -3.15
N ARG A 151 -13.86 -7.24 -3.89
CA ARG A 151 -14.75 -7.99 -4.80
C ARG A 151 -15.89 -8.71 -4.09
N ASP A 152 -15.74 -9.04 -2.82
CA ASP A 152 -16.76 -9.76 -2.06
C ASP A 152 -17.99 -8.87 -1.73
N ILE A 153 -17.83 -7.54 -1.70
CA ILE A 153 -18.90 -6.62 -1.26
C ILE A 153 -19.24 -5.51 -2.26
N ILE A 154 -18.31 -5.14 -3.15
CA ILE A 154 -18.47 -3.96 -4.00
C ILE A 154 -19.06 -4.35 -5.34
N LYS A 155 -20.07 -3.59 -5.75
CA LYS A 155 -20.70 -3.67 -7.07
C LYS A 155 -20.70 -2.30 -7.73
N ARG A 156 -20.81 -2.29 -9.05
CA ARG A 156 -20.91 -1.07 -9.85
C ARG A 156 -22.04 -0.16 -9.34
N GLY A 157 -21.77 1.13 -9.21
CA GLY A 157 -22.71 2.17 -8.79
C GLY A 157 -22.85 2.35 -7.28
N MET A 158 -22.11 1.59 -6.47
CA MET A 158 -22.14 1.70 -5.01
C MET A 158 -21.37 2.92 -4.50
N SER A 159 -21.88 3.52 -3.42
CA SER A 159 -21.13 4.42 -2.54
C SER A 159 -20.41 3.62 -1.47
N VAL A 160 -19.10 3.76 -1.37
CA VAL A 160 -18.22 2.95 -0.52
C VAL A 160 -17.56 3.83 0.55
N LEU A 161 -17.49 3.32 1.78
CA LEU A 161 -16.64 3.87 2.84
C LEU A 161 -15.41 2.98 3.01
N ASP A 162 -14.22 3.53 2.88
CA ASP A 162 -12.95 2.91 3.25
C ASP A 162 -12.45 3.53 4.55
N THR A 163 -12.33 2.72 5.60
CA THR A 163 -12.18 3.28 6.95
C THR A 163 -10.76 3.70 7.30
N CYS A 164 -9.74 3.08 6.72
CA CYS A 164 -8.36 3.21 7.22
C CYS A 164 -7.32 3.42 6.12
N THR A 165 -7.73 3.71 4.87
CA THR A 165 -6.89 4.03 3.69
C THR A 165 -5.67 3.12 3.44
N GLY A 166 -4.66 3.20 4.30
CA GLY A 166 -3.39 2.54 4.16
C GLY A 166 -2.62 3.09 2.96
N LEU A 167 -2.21 2.20 2.06
CA LEU A 167 -1.66 2.59 0.77
C LEU A 167 -2.75 2.91 -0.28
N GLY A 168 -4.03 2.93 0.09
CA GLY A 168 -5.15 3.28 -0.78
C GLY A 168 -5.56 2.17 -1.75
N TYR A 169 -4.96 0.98 -1.68
CA TYR A 169 -5.18 -0.10 -2.64
C TYR A 169 -6.65 -0.52 -2.71
N THR A 170 -7.29 -0.71 -1.57
CA THR A 170 -8.67 -1.17 -1.54
C THR A 170 -9.65 -0.10 -2.03
N ALA A 171 -9.40 1.18 -1.74
CA ALA A 171 -10.15 2.30 -2.29
C ALA A 171 -9.99 2.44 -3.82
N VAL A 172 -8.77 2.30 -4.34
CA VAL A 172 -8.51 2.26 -5.79
C VAL A 172 -9.25 1.11 -6.44
N ILE A 173 -9.18 -0.09 -5.87
CA ILE A 173 -9.87 -1.25 -6.41
C ILE A 173 -11.40 -1.06 -6.35
N ALA A 174 -11.93 -0.43 -5.29
CA ALA A 174 -13.34 -0.09 -5.22
C ALA A 174 -13.78 0.81 -6.38
N ALA A 175 -12.99 1.83 -6.69
CA ALA A 175 -13.23 2.71 -7.84
C ALA A 175 -13.13 1.93 -9.17
N GLN A 176 -12.14 1.06 -9.34
CA GLN A 176 -11.96 0.21 -10.53
C GLN A 176 -13.12 -0.80 -10.72
N LEU A 177 -13.74 -1.27 -9.63
CA LEU A 177 -14.96 -2.10 -9.68
C LEU A 177 -16.22 -1.29 -10.04
N GLY A 178 -16.08 0.02 -10.26
CA GLY A 178 -17.13 0.90 -10.72
C GLY A 178 -17.97 1.50 -9.59
N ALA A 179 -17.42 1.63 -8.37
CA ALA A 179 -18.06 2.45 -7.34
C ALA A 179 -18.33 3.86 -7.87
N ARG A 180 -19.46 4.46 -7.51
CA ARG A 180 -19.78 5.84 -7.91
C ARG A 180 -19.08 6.88 -7.04
N SER A 181 -18.74 6.51 -5.81
CA SER A 181 -18.05 7.35 -4.83
C SER A 181 -17.34 6.46 -3.82
N VAL A 182 -16.12 6.80 -3.44
CA VAL A 182 -15.37 6.18 -2.34
C VAL A 182 -14.94 7.28 -1.38
N VAL A 183 -15.35 7.20 -0.12
CA VAL A 183 -14.88 8.11 0.93
C VAL A 183 -13.87 7.34 1.76
N SER A 184 -12.65 7.87 1.90
CA SER A 184 -11.55 7.19 2.56
C SER A 184 -10.93 8.07 3.65
N PHE A 185 -10.71 7.51 4.83
CA PHE A 185 -10.16 8.21 5.98
C PHE A 185 -8.81 7.61 6.40
N GLU A 186 -7.83 8.48 6.66
CA GLU A 186 -6.54 8.12 7.25
C GLU A 186 -6.20 9.11 8.35
N ARG A 187 -6.00 8.62 9.57
CA ARG A 187 -5.61 9.46 10.70
C ARG A 187 -4.13 9.83 10.63
N ASN A 188 -3.29 8.93 10.12
CA ASN A 188 -1.86 9.06 10.14
C ASN A 188 -1.33 9.81 8.90
N PRO A 189 -0.89 11.08 9.02
CA PRO A 189 -0.38 11.83 7.87
C PRO A 189 0.92 11.23 7.30
N ALA A 190 1.70 10.48 8.08
CA ALA A 190 2.88 9.78 7.56
C ALA A 190 2.49 8.61 6.63
N VAL A 191 1.31 7.98 6.83
CA VAL A 191 0.78 6.97 5.91
C VAL A 191 0.38 7.61 4.58
N LEU A 192 -0.37 8.73 4.60
CA LEU A 192 -0.70 9.45 3.36
C LEU A 192 0.54 9.98 2.65
N LYS A 193 1.51 10.49 3.39
CA LYS A 193 2.81 10.88 2.83
C LYS A 193 3.48 9.69 2.15
N MET A 194 3.53 8.54 2.81
CA MET A 194 4.08 7.30 2.23
C MET A 194 3.35 6.89 0.94
N ALA A 195 2.02 6.85 0.98
CA ALA A 195 1.20 6.54 -0.18
C ALA A 195 1.45 7.53 -1.32
N SER A 196 1.72 8.81 -1.04
CA SER A 196 2.02 9.81 -2.08
C SER A 196 3.30 9.52 -2.86
N TYR A 197 4.25 8.75 -2.30
CA TYR A 197 5.44 8.27 -3.02
C TYR A 197 5.18 6.96 -3.76
N ASN A 198 4.24 6.13 -3.31
CA ASN A 198 4.03 4.80 -3.85
C ASN A 198 3.41 4.84 -5.27
N PRO A 199 4.07 4.30 -6.31
CA PRO A 199 3.53 4.27 -7.67
C PRO A 199 2.18 3.56 -7.77
N TRP A 200 1.91 2.57 -6.91
CA TRP A 200 0.63 1.84 -6.87
C TRP A 200 -0.52 2.66 -6.30
N SER A 201 -0.22 3.74 -5.57
CA SER A 201 -1.20 4.60 -4.91
C SER A 201 -1.56 5.84 -5.73
N VAL A 202 -0.96 6.08 -6.90
CA VAL A 202 -1.22 7.27 -7.73
C VAL A 202 -2.72 7.48 -7.99
N GLU A 203 -3.44 6.42 -8.37
CA GLU A 203 -4.87 6.49 -8.65
C GLU A 203 -5.69 6.90 -7.42
N PHE A 204 -5.22 6.61 -6.19
CA PHE A 204 -5.92 7.02 -4.96
C PHE A 204 -6.05 8.54 -4.86
N PHE A 205 -5.02 9.27 -5.31
CA PHE A 205 -4.99 10.73 -5.23
C PHE A 205 -5.55 11.42 -6.48
N GLU A 206 -5.52 10.76 -7.64
CA GLU A 206 -5.91 11.35 -8.92
C GLU A 206 -7.33 11.00 -9.35
N ASN A 207 -7.91 9.90 -8.84
CA ASN A 207 -9.23 9.46 -9.25
C ASN A 207 -10.32 10.30 -8.55
N PRO A 208 -11.13 11.08 -9.30
CA PRO A 208 -12.13 11.97 -8.71
C PRO A 208 -13.30 11.23 -8.03
N VAL A 209 -13.40 9.91 -8.19
CA VAL A 209 -14.36 9.06 -7.47
C VAL A 209 -13.95 8.91 -5.99
N ILE A 210 -12.66 9.09 -5.68
CA ILE A 210 -12.10 8.88 -4.34
C ILE A 210 -11.96 10.23 -3.63
N GLU A 211 -12.68 10.38 -2.53
CA GLU A 211 -12.57 11.51 -1.60
C GLU A 211 -11.73 11.07 -0.41
N SER A 212 -10.49 11.58 -0.30
CA SER A 212 -9.56 11.25 0.78
C SER A 212 -9.56 12.33 1.86
N HIS A 213 -9.62 11.91 3.13
CA HIS A 213 -9.56 12.80 4.28
C HIS A 213 -8.48 12.38 5.27
N THR A 214 -7.66 13.34 5.69
CA THR A 214 -6.73 13.17 6.82
C THR A 214 -7.47 13.36 8.14
N ALA A 215 -8.16 12.32 8.62
CA ALA A 215 -8.96 12.37 9.84
C ALA A 215 -9.17 10.97 10.46
N SER A 216 -9.55 10.96 11.74
CA SER A 216 -9.97 9.77 12.45
C SER A 216 -11.34 9.30 11.96
N VAL A 217 -11.40 8.11 11.36
CA VAL A 217 -12.69 7.51 10.95
C VAL A 217 -13.63 7.30 12.14
N TYR A 218 -13.10 7.08 13.34
CA TYR A 218 -13.90 6.91 14.55
C TYR A 218 -14.73 8.16 14.85
N ASP A 219 -14.15 9.34 14.67
CA ASP A 219 -14.83 10.62 14.92
C ASP A 219 -15.71 11.04 13.73
N GLU A 220 -15.24 10.80 12.51
CA GLU A 220 -15.93 11.20 11.29
C GLU A 220 -17.16 10.34 11.00
N ILE A 221 -17.14 9.04 11.32
CA ILE A 221 -18.29 8.17 11.11
C ILE A 221 -19.49 8.58 11.98
N ALA A 222 -19.24 9.07 13.20
CA ALA A 222 -20.27 9.58 14.10
C ALA A 222 -20.98 10.83 13.54
N LYS A 223 -20.26 11.65 12.77
CA LYS A 223 -20.81 12.86 12.12
C LYS A 223 -21.51 12.55 10.80
N SER A 224 -21.22 11.40 10.19
CA SER A 224 -21.80 11.01 8.90
C SER A 224 -23.30 10.73 9.01
N ALA A 225 -24.05 11.08 7.97
CA ALA A 225 -25.47 10.74 7.87
C ALA A 225 -25.71 9.22 7.89
N ALA A 226 -26.85 8.80 8.46
CA ALA A 226 -27.28 7.41 8.44
C ALA A 226 -27.60 6.95 7.01
N VAL A 227 -27.47 5.64 6.71
CA VAL A 227 -27.92 5.04 5.44
C VAL A 227 -27.25 5.68 4.20
N ARG A 228 -25.99 6.12 4.36
CA ARG A 228 -25.18 6.82 3.36
C ARG A 228 -24.45 5.87 2.41
N PHE A 229 -23.92 4.76 2.93
CA PHE A 229 -23.01 3.89 2.18
C PHE A 229 -23.67 2.56 1.80
N ASP A 230 -23.40 2.09 0.59
CA ASP A 230 -23.87 0.79 0.10
C ASP A 230 -22.90 -0.33 0.55
N ALA A 231 -21.61 -0.01 0.73
CA ALA A 231 -20.60 -0.94 1.25
C ALA A 231 -19.57 -0.24 2.16
N ILE A 232 -18.99 -0.97 3.10
CA ILE A 232 -17.91 -0.50 3.99
C ILE A 232 -16.73 -1.49 3.92
N ILE A 233 -15.53 -0.97 3.72
CA ILE A 233 -14.28 -1.71 3.82
C ILE A 233 -13.63 -1.31 5.14
N HIS A 234 -13.66 -2.23 6.10
CA HIS A 234 -13.11 -2.04 7.42
C HIS A 234 -11.83 -2.85 7.62
N ASP A 235 -10.70 -2.24 7.28
CA ASP A 235 -9.35 -2.84 7.36
C ASP A 235 -8.47 -2.08 8.36
N PRO A 236 -8.79 -2.11 9.66
CA PRO A 236 -8.08 -1.31 10.65
C PRO A 236 -6.67 -1.84 10.93
N PRO A 237 -5.78 -0.98 11.47
CA PRO A 237 -4.55 -1.45 12.12
C PRO A 237 -4.88 -2.49 13.20
N ARG A 238 -3.86 -3.23 13.64
CA ARG A 238 -4.04 -4.22 14.70
C ARG A 238 -4.73 -3.60 15.93
N PHE A 239 -5.50 -4.42 16.64
CA PHE A 239 -6.22 -4.02 17.86
C PHE A 239 -5.37 -3.27 18.89
N SER A 240 -4.08 -3.56 19.01
CA SER A 240 -3.17 -2.84 19.92
C SER A 240 -2.89 -1.39 19.53
N LEU A 241 -3.08 -1.03 18.24
CA LEU A 241 -2.84 0.30 17.69
C LEU A 241 -4.13 1.11 17.55
N ALA A 242 -5.27 0.44 17.31
CA ALA A 242 -6.54 1.10 17.02
C ALA A 242 -7.74 0.33 17.63
N GLY A 243 -7.69 0.06 18.94
CA GLY A 243 -8.68 -0.76 19.64
C GLY A 243 -10.11 -0.18 19.59
N GLU A 244 -10.24 1.15 19.48
CA GLU A 244 -11.50 1.87 19.31
C GLU A 244 -12.27 1.44 18.05
N LEU A 245 -11.55 1.05 17.00
CA LEU A 245 -12.15 0.58 15.75
C LEU A 245 -12.74 -0.83 15.87
N TYR A 246 -12.43 -1.55 16.95
CA TYR A 246 -13.01 -2.87 17.25
C TYR A 246 -14.11 -2.83 18.32
N SER A 247 -14.53 -1.62 18.70
CA SER A 247 -15.50 -1.37 19.76
C SER A 247 -16.95 -1.55 19.27
N TYR A 248 -17.85 -1.79 20.23
CA TYR A 248 -19.28 -1.82 19.95
C TYR A 248 -19.78 -0.48 19.40
N ASP A 249 -19.31 0.64 19.94
CA ASP A 249 -19.72 1.99 19.50
C ASP A 249 -19.34 2.23 18.04
N PHE A 250 -18.12 1.88 17.62
CA PHE A 250 -17.72 1.99 16.23
C PHE A 250 -18.59 1.10 15.32
N TYR A 251 -18.84 -0.15 15.71
CA TYR A 251 -19.69 -1.06 14.93
C TYR A 251 -21.14 -0.57 14.83
N ARG A 252 -21.69 0.05 15.88
CA ARG A 252 -23.02 0.66 15.86
C ARG A 252 -23.09 1.81 14.86
N GLU A 253 -22.07 2.66 14.80
CA GLU A 253 -21.98 3.74 13.81
C GLU A 253 -21.81 3.18 12.39
N ALA A 254 -20.97 2.16 12.20
CA ALA A 254 -20.84 1.46 10.92
C ALA A 254 -22.18 0.88 10.45
N TYR A 255 -22.94 0.25 11.35
CA TYR A 255 -24.28 -0.25 11.06
C TYR A 255 -25.25 0.88 10.69
N ARG A 256 -25.19 2.01 11.40
CA ARG A 256 -26.06 3.17 11.18
C ARG A 256 -25.83 3.79 9.79
N VAL A 257 -24.59 3.99 9.39
CA VAL A 257 -24.25 4.62 8.10
C VAL A 257 -24.43 3.68 6.91
N LEU A 258 -24.45 2.36 7.13
CA LEU A 258 -24.68 1.38 6.08
C LEU A 258 -26.16 1.30 5.68
N ARG A 259 -26.41 1.12 4.39
CA ARG A 259 -27.74 0.91 3.83
C ARG A 259 -28.32 -0.46 4.15
N HIS A 260 -29.65 -0.56 4.11
CA HIS A 260 -30.34 -1.85 4.16
C HIS A 260 -29.90 -2.73 2.99
N GLY A 261 -29.58 -3.99 3.28
CA GLY A 261 -28.97 -4.91 2.33
C GLY A 261 -27.48 -4.66 2.06
N GLY A 262 -26.90 -3.57 2.61
CA GLY A 262 -25.49 -3.24 2.48
C GLY A 262 -24.59 -4.19 3.25
N LYS A 263 -23.31 -4.21 2.87
CA LYS A 263 -22.30 -5.11 3.44
C LYS A 263 -21.06 -4.36 3.90
N MET A 264 -20.49 -4.81 5.01
CA MET A 264 -19.16 -4.43 5.47
C MET A 264 -18.24 -5.65 5.44
N PHE A 265 -17.06 -5.51 4.85
CA PHE A 265 -15.98 -6.47 5.04
C PHE A 265 -15.09 -5.96 6.16
N HIS A 266 -14.96 -6.72 7.25
CA HIS A 266 -14.07 -6.39 8.35
C HIS A 266 -12.87 -7.33 8.40
N TYR A 267 -11.68 -6.82 8.06
CA TYR A 267 -10.43 -7.57 8.20
C TYR A 267 -10.02 -7.67 9.67
N ILE A 268 -9.67 -8.87 10.11
CA ILE A 268 -9.32 -9.16 11.51
C ILE A 268 -8.09 -10.06 11.66
N GLY A 269 -7.40 -10.36 10.55
CA GLY A 269 -6.18 -11.17 10.52
C GLY A 269 -6.44 -12.67 10.40
N ASP A 270 -5.47 -13.51 10.74
CA ASP A 270 -5.64 -14.95 10.68
C ASP A 270 -6.45 -15.46 11.91
N PRO A 271 -7.62 -16.10 11.72
CA PRO A 271 -8.42 -16.68 12.81
C PRO A 271 -7.66 -17.73 13.62
N HIS A 272 -6.70 -18.43 13.02
CA HIS A 272 -5.95 -19.51 13.66
C HIS A 272 -4.73 -19.02 14.43
N SER A 273 -4.37 -17.74 14.28
CA SER A 273 -3.33 -17.09 15.09
C SER A 273 -3.71 -17.03 16.57
N SER A 274 -2.72 -16.85 17.44
CA SER A 274 -2.96 -16.66 18.88
C SER A 274 -3.86 -15.47 19.17
N PHE A 275 -3.72 -14.39 18.39
CA PHE A 275 -4.61 -13.24 18.45
C PHE A 275 -6.04 -13.63 18.04
N GLY A 276 -6.16 -14.34 16.91
CA GLY A 276 -7.44 -14.74 16.35
C GLY A 276 -8.25 -15.59 17.31
N LYS A 277 -7.64 -16.65 17.85
CA LYS A 277 -8.24 -17.56 18.84
C LYS A 277 -8.78 -16.84 20.08
N LYS A 278 -8.15 -15.74 20.50
CA LYS A 278 -8.52 -14.99 21.71
C LYS A 278 -9.59 -13.92 21.46
N HIS A 279 -9.55 -13.23 20.32
CA HIS A 279 -10.36 -12.01 20.12
C HIS A 279 -11.54 -12.17 19.16
N TYR A 280 -11.53 -13.17 18.27
CA TYR A 280 -12.57 -13.33 17.24
C TYR A 280 -13.97 -13.45 17.81
N ALA A 281 -14.14 -14.27 18.85
CA ALA A 281 -15.45 -14.48 19.47
C ALA A 281 -16.03 -13.16 20.01
N GLY A 282 -15.19 -12.36 20.69
CA GLY A 282 -15.60 -11.05 21.21
C GLY A 282 -15.87 -10.02 20.11
N ILE A 283 -15.08 -10.00 19.04
CA ILE A 283 -15.33 -9.14 17.88
C ILE A 283 -16.66 -9.50 17.23
N ASN A 284 -16.89 -10.79 16.97
CA ASN A 284 -18.11 -11.28 16.34
C ASN A 284 -19.35 -11.02 17.20
N MET A 285 -19.23 -11.16 18.52
CA MET A 285 -20.30 -10.82 19.47
C MET A 285 -20.68 -9.34 19.36
N ARG A 286 -19.70 -8.42 19.43
CA ARG A 286 -19.97 -6.97 19.32
C ARG A 286 -20.56 -6.57 17.97
N LEU A 287 -20.14 -7.20 16.88
CA LEU A 287 -20.73 -6.98 15.55
C LEU A 287 -22.21 -7.37 15.52
N ARG A 288 -22.56 -8.53 16.10
CA ARG A 288 -23.95 -8.98 16.19
C ARG A 288 -24.79 -8.10 17.11
N GLU A 289 -24.24 -7.70 18.25
CA GLU A 289 -24.89 -6.75 19.17
C GLU A 289 -25.17 -5.40 18.49
N ALA A 290 -24.29 -4.96 17.59
CA ALA A 290 -24.49 -3.75 16.78
C ALA A 290 -25.57 -3.90 15.70
N GLY A 291 -26.05 -5.13 15.45
CA GLY A 291 -27.15 -5.45 14.54
C GLY A 291 -26.75 -6.15 13.24
N PHE A 292 -25.47 -6.51 13.06
CA PHE A 292 -25.02 -7.20 11.85
C PHE A 292 -25.30 -8.69 11.88
N GLU A 293 -25.69 -9.24 10.73
CA GLU A 293 -25.51 -10.65 10.42
C GLU A 293 -24.07 -10.91 9.99
N THR A 294 -23.43 -11.92 10.58
CA THR A 294 -21.98 -12.15 10.44
C THR A 294 -21.68 -13.51 9.81
N VAL A 295 -20.85 -13.53 8.77
CA VAL A 295 -20.29 -14.76 8.19
C VAL A 295 -18.76 -14.65 8.20
N ILE A 296 -18.08 -15.67 8.72
CA ILE A 296 -16.61 -15.68 8.80
C ILE A 296 -16.02 -16.13 7.47
N PHE A 297 -15.16 -15.30 6.88
CA PHE A 297 -14.44 -15.58 5.64
C PHE A 297 -13.00 -16.00 5.95
N HIS A 298 -12.82 -17.26 6.32
CA HIS A 298 -11.51 -17.80 6.71
C HIS A 298 -10.42 -17.60 5.64
N LYS A 299 -10.77 -17.64 4.35
CA LYS A 299 -9.81 -17.48 3.24
C LYS A 299 -9.26 -16.04 3.13
N ASN A 300 -10.08 -15.06 3.48
CA ASN A 300 -9.77 -13.63 3.35
C ASN A 300 -9.48 -12.96 4.70
N TYR A 301 -9.36 -13.75 5.78
CA TYR A 301 -8.95 -13.25 7.10
C TYR A 301 -9.88 -12.13 7.62
N GLY A 302 -11.18 -12.25 7.31
CA GLY A 302 -12.18 -11.25 7.65
C GLY A 302 -13.54 -11.82 8.04
N ILE A 303 -14.41 -10.95 8.53
CA ILE A 303 -15.83 -11.20 8.79
C ILE A 303 -16.64 -10.35 7.81
N MET A 304 -17.53 -11.01 7.08
CA MET A 304 -18.56 -10.34 6.32
C MET A 304 -19.71 -9.97 7.25
N CYS A 305 -20.05 -8.70 7.30
CA CYS A 305 -21.11 -8.15 8.14
C CYS A 305 -22.21 -7.59 7.23
N GLN A 306 -23.43 -8.06 7.36
CA GLN A 306 -24.55 -7.62 6.54
C GLN A 306 -25.63 -6.94 7.39
N LYS A 307 -26.12 -5.80 6.91
CA LYS A 307 -27.34 -5.18 7.43
C LYS A 307 -28.52 -5.73 6.65
N LEU A 308 -29.41 -6.45 7.31
CA LEU A 308 -30.56 -7.06 6.63
C LEU A 308 -31.49 -6.00 6.04
N SER A 309 -32.11 -6.35 4.91
CA SER A 309 -33.23 -5.58 4.36
C SER A 309 -34.47 -5.87 5.20
N PHE A 310 -35.27 -4.84 5.43
CA PHE A 310 -36.64 -5.00 5.92
C PHE A 310 -37.57 -5.36 4.76
#